data_AF-A0A4Q3UND1-F1
#
_entry.id   AF-A0A4Q3UND1-F1
#
_cell.length_a   1.000
_cell.length_b   1.000
_cell.length_c   1.000
_cell.angle_alpha   90.00
_cell.angle_beta   90.00
_cell.angle_gamma   90.00
#
_symmetry.space_group_name_H-M   'P 1'
#
loop_
_entity.id
_entity.type
_entity.pdbx_description
1 polymer ?
#
loop_
_entity_poly.entity_id
_entity_poly.type
_entity_poly.pdbx_seq_one_letter_code
_entity_poly.pdbx_strand_id
1 'polypeptide(L)'
;MMDRRELLHRASMLLGGVVSASVTAGVLAGCTTTSPGLSTAEDTGKPLSGFLRPGEMAIVTAMADHIIPRTDTPGAIDAGVPAYIDRMATGYYRDIERGVLRAGLMQIATDAMELRGKAFNELSADDQILLMKQYDQAQYEQTRRNAGDAGATPH
;
A
#
# COMPACT_ATOMS: atom_id res chain seq x y z
N MET A 1 0.70 -56.23 3.83
CA MET A 1 0.44 -54.86 4.34
C MET A 1 0.82 -53.93 3.21
N MET A 2 -0.14 -53.20 2.62
CA MET A 2 0.18 -52.29 1.51
C MET A 2 0.97 -51.09 2.05
N ASP A 3 2.12 -50.82 1.46
CA ASP A 3 2.93 -49.66 1.79
C ASP A 3 2.29 -48.39 1.22
N ARG A 4 2.34 -47.30 2.00
CA ARG A 4 1.85 -45.97 1.59
C ARG A 4 2.41 -45.50 0.24
N ARG A 5 3.62 -45.95 -0.13
CA ARG A 5 4.26 -45.65 -1.43
C ARG A 5 3.59 -46.38 -2.60
N GLU A 6 3.15 -47.62 -2.39
CA GLU A 6 2.47 -48.45 -3.39
C GLU A 6 1.10 -47.85 -3.74
N LEU A 7 0.37 -47.35 -2.73
CA LEU A 7 -0.92 -46.68 -2.92
C LEU A 7 -0.77 -45.39 -3.75
N LEU A 8 0.23 -44.57 -3.42
CA LEU A 8 0.50 -43.33 -4.14
C LEU A 8 0.96 -43.61 -5.58
N HIS A 9 1.74 -44.67 -5.81
CA HIS A 9 2.20 -45.02 -7.14
C HIS A 9 1.04 -45.48 -8.05
N ARG A 10 0.12 -46.30 -7.52
CA ARG A 10 -1.07 -46.75 -8.26
C ARG A 10 -2.09 -45.63 -8.48
N ALA A 11 -2.25 -44.72 -7.53
CA ALA A 11 -3.07 -43.52 -7.70
C ALA A 11 -2.50 -42.59 -8.79
N SER A 12 -1.17 -42.42 -8.85
CA SER A 12 -0.53 -41.61 -9.90
C SER A 12 -0.66 -42.20 -11.30
N MET A 13 -0.62 -43.53 -11.43
CA MET A 13 -0.80 -44.21 -12.72
C MET A 13 -2.23 -44.09 -13.26
N LEU A 14 -3.25 -44.07 -12.39
CA LEU A 14 -4.66 -43.97 -12.78
C LEU A 14 -5.08 -42.55 -13.21
N LEU A 15 -4.44 -41.51 -12.66
CA LEU A 15 -4.74 -40.10 -12.97
C LEU A 15 -3.94 -39.54 -14.16
N GLY A 16 -3.04 -40.33 -14.76
CA GLY A 16 -2.43 -40.03 -16.06
C GLY A 16 -1.68 -38.69 -16.14
N GLY A 17 -1.04 -38.23 -15.06
CA GLY A 17 -0.39 -36.92 -15.00
C GLY A 17 1.11 -37.00 -14.79
N VAL A 18 1.91 -36.61 -15.79
CA VAL A 18 3.31 -36.20 -15.59
C VAL A 18 3.32 -34.81 -14.95
N VAL A 19 3.39 -34.74 -13.63
CA VAL A 19 3.59 -33.46 -12.92
C VAL A 19 5.03 -33.02 -13.11
N SER A 20 5.22 -31.92 -13.84
CA SER A 20 6.49 -31.21 -13.93
C SER A 20 6.94 -30.76 -12.54
N ALA A 21 8.24 -30.77 -12.27
CA ALA A 21 8.83 -30.35 -10.99
C ALA A 21 8.36 -28.95 -10.52
N SER A 22 7.94 -28.11 -11.46
CA SER A 22 7.37 -26.78 -11.20
C SER A 22 6.07 -26.82 -10.39
N VAL A 23 5.21 -27.83 -10.58
CA VAL A 23 3.91 -27.94 -9.88
C VAL A 23 4.12 -28.41 -8.44
N THR A 24 5.07 -29.31 -8.21
CA THR A 24 5.44 -29.73 -6.84
C THR A 24 6.03 -28.58 -6.03
N ALA A 25 6.83 -27.69 -6.65
CA ALA A 25 7.35 -26.50 -5.98
C ALA A 25 6.25 -25.47 -5.68
N GLY A 26 5.32 -25.24 -6.62
CA GLY A 26 4.20 -24.31 -6.42
C GLY A 26 3.22 -24.73 -5.32
N VAL A 27 2.90 -26.03 -5.23
CA VAL A 27 2.05 -26.55 -4.15
C VAL A 27 2.78 -26.50 -2.80
N LEU A 28 4.09 -26.82 -2.76
CA LEU A 28 4.86 -26.73 -1.51
C LEU A 28 5.00 -25.28 -1.02
N ALA A 29 5.17 -24.31 -1.93
CA ALA A 29 5.20 -22.88 -1.61
C ALA A 29 3.82 -22.33 -1.21
N GLY A 30 2.73 -22.88 -1.76
CA GLY A 30 1.36 -22.49 -1.43
C GLY A 30 0.86 -23.03 -0.08
N CYS A 31 1.45 -24.13 0.43
CA CYS A 31 1.03 -24.76 1.69
C CYS A 31 1.75 -24.23 2.95
N THR A 32 2.72 -23.32 2.82
CA THR A 32 3.39 -22.69 3.98
C THR A 32 2.85 -21.31 4.36
N THR A 33 1.82 -20.79 3.69
CA THR A 33 1.12 -19.57 4.12
C THR A 33 -0.07 -19.92 5.03
N THR A 34 0.22 -20.56 6.15
CA THR A 34 -0.68 -20.57 7.31
C THR A 34 0.15 -20.37 8.57
N SER A 35 -0.07 -19.20 9.16
CA SER A 35 0.19 -18.81 10.55
C SER A 35 1.55 -18.17 10.91
N PRO A 36 1.52 -17.25 11.90
CA PRO A 36 2.19 -15.96 11.85
C PRO A 36 3.44 -15.91 12.73
N GLY A 37 4.47 -15.19 12.27
CA GLY A 37 5.63 -14.85 13.10
C GLY A 37 6.94 -14.82 12.33
N LEU A 38 7.46 -13.61 12.17
CA LEU A 38 8.87 -13.22 11.95
C LEU A 38 9.67 -13.84 10.77
N SER A 39 10.03 -12.96 9.83
CA SER A 39 11.36 -12.72 9.23
C SER A 39 12.45 -13.79 9.49
N THR A 40 13.24 -14.25 8.51
CA THR A 40 14.12 -13.45 7.63
C THR A 40 14.65 -14.27 6.44
N ALA A 41 14.87 -13.53 5.34
CA ALA A 41 15.99 -13.64 4.39
C ALA A 41 16.12 -14.93 3.54
N GLU A 42 15.79 -14.82 2.25
CA GLU A 42 16.77 -14.68 1.15
C GLU A 42 16.08 -15.05 -0.18
N ASP A 43 15.44 -14.05 -0.81
CA ASP A 43 15.21 -14.06 -2.26
C ASP A 43 15.81 -12.77 -2.82
N THR A 44 16.97 -12.90 -3.46
CA THR A 44 17.72 -11.79 -4.05
C THR A 44 17.29 -11.63 -5.49
N GLY A 45 16.50 -10.59 -5.77
CA GLY A 45 16.05 -10.31 -7.14
C GLY A 45 15.45 -8.94 -7.36
N LYS A 46 16.07 -7.90 -6.77
CA LYS A 46 15.65 -6.48 -6.76
C LYS A 46 14.60 -6.22 -5.67
N PRO A 47 14.81 -5.29 -4.71
CA PRO A 47 13.66 -4.79 -3.97
C PRO A 47 12.66 -4.31 -5.01
N LEU A 48 11.38 -4.65 -4.89
CA LEU A 48 10.35 -3.83 -5.49
C LEU A 48 10.64 -2.44 -4.96
N SER A 49 11.38 -1.64 -5.73
CA SER A 49 11.83 -0.34 -5.30
C SER A 49 10.55 0.46 -5.25
N GLY A 50 9.99 0.59 -4.04
CA GLY A 50 8.80 1.36 -3.81
C GLY A 50 8.95 2.71 -4.50
N PHE A 51 7.89 3.14 -5.15
CA PHE A 51 7.81 4.48 -5.69
C PHE A 51 8.07 5.51 -4.58
N LEU A 52 7.58 5.26 -3.38
CA LEU A 52 7.72 6.13 -2.21
C LEU A 52 9.08 5.97 -1.53
N ARG A 53 9.74 7.10 -1.26
CA ARG A 53 10.93 7.19 -0.41
C ARG A 53 10.56 6.99 1.06
N PRO A 54 11.51 6.65 1.96
CA PRO A 54 11.20 6.44 3.38
C PRO A 54 10.44 7.59 4.06
N GLY A 55 10.82 8.84 3.78
CA GLY A 55 10.10 10.02 4.30
C GLY A 55 8.70 10.17 3.72
N GLU A 56 8.53 9.94 2.41
CA GLU A 56 7.22 9.95 1.74
C GLU A 56 6.29 8.85 2.30
N MET A 57 6.84 7.66 2.53
CA MET A 57 6.14 6.53 3.16
C MET A 57 5.70 6.86 4.59
N ALA A 58 6.54 7.53 5.37
CA ALA A 58 6.20 7.93 6.74
C ALA A 58 5.03 8.94 6.76
N ILE A 59 5.00 9.89 5.82
CA ILE A 59 3.87 10.82 5.65
C ILE A 59 2.59 10.07 5.31
N VAL A 60 2.63 9.22 4.28
CA VAL A 60 1.47 8.41 3.85
C VAL A 60 0.95 7.53 4.99
N THR A 61 1.86 6.93 5.76
CA THR A 61 1.51 6.08 6.91
C THR A 61 0.80 6.88 7.99
N ALA A 62 1.35 8.03 8.39
CA ALA A 62 0.74 8.89 9.42
C ALA A 62 -0.64 9.41 8.98
N MET A 63 -0.78 9.86 7.74
CA MET A 63 -2.07 10.31 7.22
C MET A 63 -3.09 9.17 7.16
N ALA A 64 -2.70 7.99 6.68
CA ALA A 64 -3.59 6.83 6.61
C ALA A 64 -4.11 6.42 7.99
N ASP A 65 -3.26 6.48 9.02
CA ASP A 65 -3.64 6.20 10.41
C ASP A 65 -4.66 7.20 10.96
N HIS A 66 -4.56 8.48 10.62
CA HIS A 66 -5.58 9.46 10.99
C HIS A 66 -6.92 9.26 10.29
N ILE A 67 -6.92 8.77 9.05
CA ILE A 67 -8.15 8.56 8.28
C ILE A 67 -8.91 7.33 8.79
N ILE A 68 -8.20 6.21 9.03
CA ILE A 68 -8.78 4.98 9.59
C ILE A 68 -7.90 4.52 10.77
N PRO A 69 -8.09 5.14 11.95
CA PRO A 69 -7.31 4.77 13.12
C PRO A 69 -7.70 3.37 13.59
N ARG A 70 -6.76 2.70 14.23
CA ARG A 70 -7.04 1.43 14.89
C ARG A 70 -8.00 1.64 16.06
N THR A 71 -9.06 0.84 16.09
CA THR A 71 -10.06 0.82 17.17
C THR A 71 -10.22 -0.63 17.64
N ASP A 72 -11.45 -1.10 17.87
CA ASP A 72 -11.74 -2.52 18.11
C ASP A 72 -11.57 -3.37 16.85
N THR A 73 -11.50 -2.72 15.68
CA THR A 73 -11.16 -3.33 14.40
C THR A 73 -9.78 -2.87 13.90
N PRO A 74 -9.11 -3.66 13.05
CA PRO A 74 -7.84 -3.26 12.42
C PRO A 74 -7.94 -1.90 11.71
N GLY A 75 -6.91 -1.07 11.87
CA GLY A 75 -6.81 0.24 11.21
C GLY A 75 -6.14 0.19 9.83
N ALA A 76 -5.89 1.35 9.21
CA ALA A 76 -5.26 1.44 7.89
C ALA A 76 -3.86 0.79 7.84
N ILE A 77 -3.07 0.96 8.91
CA ILE A 77 -1.73 0.38 9.00
C ILE A 77 -1.82 -1.15 9.05
N ASP A 78 -2.70 -1.69 9.89
CA ASP A 78 -2.90 -3.14 10.05
C ASP A 78 -3.40 -3.79 8.75
N ALA A 79 -4.23 -3.05 7.99
CA ALA A 79 -4.73 -3.48 6.69
C ALA A 79 -3.69 -3.36 5.55
N GLY A 80 -2.49 -2.84 5.82
CA GLY A 80 -1.42 -2.71 4.83
C GLY A 80 -1.66 -1.62 3.79
N VAL A 81 -2.47 -0.61 4.10
CA VAL A 81 -2.82 0.50 3.18
C VAL A 81 -1.58 1.24 2.65
N PRO A 82 -0.57 1.62 3.47
CA PRO A 82 0.60 2.34 2.96
C PRO A 82 1.38 1.53 1.91
N ALA A 83 1.57 0.23 2.16
CA ALA A 83 2.23 -0.68 1.23
C ALA A 83 1.42 -0.89 -0.06
N TYR A 84 0.09 -0.86 0.03
CA TYR A 84 -0.77 -0.92 -1.14
C TYR A 84 -0.65 0.35 -2.01
N ILE A 85 -0.66 1.54 -1.41
CA ILE A 85 -0.48 2.82 -2.12
C ILE A 85 0.83 2.83 -2.90
N ASP A 86 1.93 2.40 -2.28
CA ASP A 86 3.24 2.34 -2.90
C ASP A 86 3.28 1.37 -4.10
N ARG A 87 2.69 0.18 -3.96
CA ARG A 87 2.55 -0.78 -5.07
C ARG A 87 1.69 -0.22 -6.21
N MET A 88 0.61 0.50 -5.89
CA MET A 88 -0.24 1.15 -6.89
C MET A 88 0.52 2.21 -7.68
N ALA A 89 1.26 3.07 -6.99
CA ALA A 89 2.06 4.12 -7.63
C ALA A 89 3.21 3.55 -8.49
N THR A 90 3.76 2.41 -8.07
CA THR A 90 4.83 1.71 -8.78
C THR A 90 4.34 1.01 -10.05
N GLY A 91 3.26 0.24 -9.95
CA GLY A 91 2.80 -0.64 -11.03
C GLY A 91 1.76 -0.05 -11.98
N TYR A 92 0.93 0.89 -11.51
CA TYR A 92 -0.29 1.29 -12.21
C TYR A 92 -0.39 2.79 -12.53
N TYR A 93 0.27 3.67 -11.77
CA TYR A 93 0.21 5.10 -12.04
C TYR A 93 1.04 5.46 -13.28
N ARG A 94 0.56 6.42 -14.06
CA ARG A 94 1.34 7.08 -15.12
C ARG A 94 2.31 8.07 -14.50
N ASP A 95 3.29 8.52 -15.29
CA ASP A 95 4.30 9.49 -14.82
C ASP A 95 3.69 10.80 -14.31
N ILE A 96 2.63 11.27 -14.97
CA ILE A 96 1.90 12.47 -14.54
C ILE A 96 1.28 12.25 -13.16
N GLU A 97 0.63 11.10 -12.94
CA GLU A 97 -0.03 10.77 -11.67
C GLU A 97 0.99 10.57 -10.54
N ARG A 98 2.11 9.90 -10.83
CA ARG A 98 3.26 9.82 -9.93
C ARG A 98 3.81 11.20 -9.57
N GLY A 99 3.94 12.08 -10.57
CA GLY A 99 4.39 13.46 -10.38
C GLY A 99 3.47 14.25 -9.45
N VAL A 100 2.16 14.17 -9.67
CA VAL A 100 1.15 14.82 -8.81
C VAL A 100 1.23 14.29 -7.37
N LEU A 101 1.29 12.97 -7.19
CA LEU A 101 1.40 12.37 -5.86
C LEU A 101 2.65 12.85 -5.12
N ARG A 102 3.81 12.82 -5.78
CA ARG A 102 5.07 13.28 -5.17
C ARG A 102 5.06 14.78 -4.88
N ALA A 103 4.49 15.60 -5.76
CA ALA A 103 4.35 17.03 -5.53
C ALA A 103 3.51 17.31 -4.27
N GLY A 104 2.38 16.61 -4.11
CA GLY A 104 1.56 16.73 -2.89
C GLY A 104 2.32 16.31 -1.62
N LEU A 105 3.02 15.17 -1.65
CA LEU A 105 3.82 14.71 -0.49
C LEU A 105 4.96 15.67 -0.14
N MET A 106 5.60 16.27 -1.15
CA MET A 106 6.63 17.29 -0.94
C MET A 106 6.06 18.57 -0.35
N GLN A 107 4.88 19.00 -0.80
CA GLN A 107 4.19 20.15 -0.22
C GLN A 107 3.88 19.91 1.26
N ILE A 108 3.33 18.74 1.61
CA ILE A 108 3.05 18.38 3.01
C ILE A 108 4.32 18.39 3.86
N ALA A 109 5.43 17.87 3.32
CA ALA A 109 6.70 17.90 4.02
C ALA A 109 7.19 19.34 4.27
N THR A 110 7.06 20.23 3.29
CA THR A 110 7.41 21.65 3.42
C THR A 110 6.52 22.33 4.45
N ASP A 111 5.20 22.18 4.35
CA ASP A 111 4.23 22.86 5.24
C ASP A 111 4.41 22.39 6.70
N ALA A 112 4.76 21.13 6.93
CA ALA A 112 5.11 20.63 8.26
C ALA A 112 6.38 21.27 8.84
N MET A 113 7.42 21.44 8.00
CA MET A 113 8.64 22.14 8.38
C MET A 113 8.39 23.62 8.64
N GLU A 114 7.53 24.27 7.87
CA GLU A 114 7.15 25.67 8.09
C GLU A 114 6.32 25.84 9.37
N LEU A 115 5.43 24.89 9.67
CA LEU A 115 4.56 24.97 10.84
C LEU A 115 5.33 24.79 12.15
N ARG A 116 6.21 23.77 12.24
CA ARG A 116 6.90 23.40 13.51
C ARG A 116 8.38 23.03 13.36
N GLY A 117 8.96 23.09 12.17
CA GLY A 117 10.36 22.69 11.92
C GLY A 117 10.60 21.18 12.04
N LYS A 118 9.56 20.36 11.86
CA LYS A 118 9.62 18.89 11.99
C LYS A 118 9.00 18.21 10.78
N ALA A 119 9.37 16.96 10.55
CA ALA A 119 8.68 16.15 9.55
C ALA A 119 7.21 15.95 9.95
N PHE A 120 6.31 15.83 8.97
CA PHE A 120 4.88 15.72 9.23
C PHE A 120 4.55 14.59 10.23
N ASN A 121 5.16 13.42 10.08
CA ASN A 121 4.98 12.27 10.96
C ASN A 121 5.56 12.46 12.38
N GLU A 122 6.37 13.50 12.60
CA GLU A 122 6.94 13.87 13.91
C GLU A 122 6.19 15.04 14.58
N LEU A 123 5.20 15.61 13.90
CA LEU A 123 4.29 16.60 14.47
C LEU A 123 3.38 15.96 15.53
N SER A 124 2.81 16.80 16.39
CA SER A 124 1.73 16.36 17.29
C SER A 124 0.51 15.92 16.47
N ALA A 125 -0.33 15.04 17.03
CA ALA A 125 -1.57 14.62 16.35
C ALA A 125 -2.45 15.81 15.95
N ASP A 126 -2.56 16.81 16.83
CA ASP A 126 -3.33 18.03 16.56
C ASP A 126 -2.75 18.85 15.41
N ASP A 127 -1.43 18.99 15.33
CA ASP A 127 -0.77 19.70 14.23
C ASP A 127 -0.89 18.93 12.89
N GLN A 128 -0.83 17.59 12.92
CA GLN A 128 -1.07 16.76 11.73
C GLN A 128 -2.50 16.96 11.21
N ILE A 129 -3.49 16.88 12.12
CA ILE A 129 -4.90 17.09 11.80
C ILE A 129 -5.15 18.52 11.31
N LEU A 130 -4.48 19.52 11.88
CA LEU A 130 -4.58 20.92 11.46
C LEU A 130 -4.21 21.07 9.98
N LEU A 131 -3.05 20.55 9.56
CA LEU A 131 -2.62 20.60 8.16
C LEU A 131 -3.58 19.82 7.26
N MET A 132 -4.00 18.62 7.66
CA MET A 132 -4.96 17.82 6.90
C MET A 132 -6.28 18.56 6.65
N LYS A 133 -6.80 19.27 7.67
CA LYS A 133 -8.01 20.10 7.53
C LYS A 133 -7.81 21.30 6.60
N GLN A 134 -6.63 21.91 6.60
CA GLN A 134 -6.32 23.01 5.68
C GLN A 134 -6.38 22.53 4.22
N TYR A 135 -5.83 21.36 3.91
CA TYR A 135 -5.92 20.80 2.57
C TYR A 135 -7.35 20.44 2.17
N ASP A 136 -8.11 19.81 3.07
CA ASP A 136 -9.52 19.47 2.83
C ASP A 136 -10.35 20.71 2.50
N GLN A 137 -10.20 21.78 3.31
CA GLN A 137 -10.88 23.04 3.07
C GLN A 137 -10.48 23.68 1.72
N ALA A 138 -9.18 23.70 1.41
CA ALA A 138 -8.69 24.25 0.14
C ALA A 138 -9.25 23.49 -1.08
N GLN A 139 -9.32 22.15 -0.99
CA GLN A 139 -9.90 21.31 -2.04
C GLN A 139 -11.41 21.51 -2.18
N TYR A 140 -12.14 21.64 -1.06
CA TYR A 140 -13.57 21.93 -1.07
C TYR A 140 -13.86 23.27 -1.76
N GLU A 141 -13.08 24.31 -1.46
CA GLU A 141 -13.23 25.63 -2.06
C GLU A 141 -12.88 25.65 -3.56
N GLN A 142 -11.87 24.88 -3.99
CA GLN A 142 -11.56 24.70 -5.41
C GLN A 142 -12.71 24.00 -6.14
N THR A 143 -13.22 22.89 -5.59
CA THR A 143 -14.33 22.14 -6.18
C THR A 143 -15.59 23.01 -6.32
N ARG A 144 -15.91 23.79 -5.29
CA ARG A 144 -17.06 24.70 -5.30
C ARG A 144 -16.92 25.83 -6.32
N ARG A 145 -15.71 26.37 -6.50
CA ARG A 145 -15.43 27.37 -7.55
C ARG A 145 -15.60 26.79 -8.95
N ASN A 146 -15.05 25.60 -9.19
CA ASN A 146 -15.16 24.93 -10.49
C ASN A 146 -16.62 24.61 -10.85
N ALA A 147 -17.44 24.22 -9.86
CA ALA A 147 -18.87 24.00 -10.05
C ALA A 147 -19.65 25.29 -10.37
N GLY A 148 -19.24 26.42 -9.78
CA GLY A 148 -19.85 27.73 -10.07
C GLY A 148 -19.53 28.24 -11.49
N ASP A 149 -18.33 27.98 -11.99
CA ASP A 149 -17.90 28.34 -13.35
C ASP A 149 -18.59 27.48 -14.42
N ALA A 150 -18.75 26.17 -14.16
CA ALA A 150 -19.48 25.27 -15.05
C ALA A 150 -20.98 25.60 -15.20
N GLY A 151 -21.58 26.30 -14.23
CA GLY A 151 -22.97 26.77 -14.29
C GLY A 151 -23.16 28.11 -15.02
N ALA A 152 -22.08 28.77 -15.44
CA ALA A 152 -22.09 30.11 -16.02
C ALA A 152 -21.93 30.13 -17.55
N THR A 153 -21.96 28.98 -18.24
CA THR A 153 -21.95 28.94 -19.71
C THR A 153 -23.19 29.64 -20.26
N PRO A 154 -23.05 30.81 -20.92
CA PRO A 154 -24.17 31.46 -21.57
C PRO A 154 -24.53 30.68 -22.83
N HIS A 155 -25.79 30.30 -22.97
CA HIS A 155 -26.35 29.97 -24.28
C HIS A 155 -26.61 31.23 -25.10
#